data_AF-A0A396I078-F1
#
_entry.id   AF-A0A396I078-F1
#
_cell.length_a   1.000
_cell.length_b   1.000
_cell.length_c   1.000
_cell.angle_alpha   90.00
_cell.angle_beta   90.00
_cell.angle_gamma   90.00
#
_symmetry.space_group_name_H-M   'P 1'
#
loop_
_entity.id
_entity.type
_entity.pdbx_description
1 polymer ?
#
loop_
_entity_poly.entity_id
_entity_poly.type
_entity_poly.pdbx_seq_one_letter_code
_entity_poly.pdbx_strand_id
1 'polypeptide(L)'
;MRFCWNCTEDAHRPVDCGTVSKWILKNSSESENTNWILANSKPCPKCKRPIEKNLGCMHMTCTPPCKFEFCWLCLGAWSDHGSSTGGYDACNRYENSKLKGDYDETEKRREMAKNLLERYTHYYERWASNQSSRQKALADLHQMQTVHIEKLRDAQCQAEAELKFITEAWLQIVECRRVLKWTYAYGYYLAEHEHAKKQFFEYLQGEAESSLERLHQCAEKELQVFLSTEDPSKEFNDFRSKLAGLTGVTKNFFKNLVSALENGLCDVDSNGAATSKATSLKKMSQGAVREEVEEERGQIELQCPA
;
A
#
# COMPACT_ATOMS: atom_id res chain seq x y z
N MET A 1 -22.58 1.44 8.78
CA MET A 1 -21.44 2.33 8.49
C MET A 1 -20.96 2.91 9.81
N ARG A 2 -19.65 2.95 10.09
CA ARG A 2 -19.10 3.56 11.32
C ARG A 2 -18.41 4.87 10.95
N PHE A 3 -18.71 5.94 11.65
CA PHE A 3 -18.12 7.26 11.44
C PHE A 3 -17.58 7.81 12.77
N CYS A 4 -16.69 8.78 12.71
CA CYS A 4 -16.19 9.48 13.87
C CYS A 4 -17.16 10.59 14.27
N TRP A 5 -17.65 10.57 15.52
CA TRP A 5 -18.55 11.59 16.04
C TRP A 5 -17.90 12.97 16.16
N ASN A 6 -16.57 13.04 16.25
CA ASN A 6 -15.85 14.30 16.45
C ASN A 6 -15.58 15.06 15.14
N CYS A 7 -15.17 14.36 14.08
CA CYS A 7 -14.85 15.01 12.79
C CYS A 7 -15.80 14.64 11.66
N THR A 8 -16.82 13.81 11.90
CA THR A 8 -17.82 13.33 10.93
C THR A 8 -17.28 12.50 9.75
N GLU A 9 -15.97 12.31 9.68
CA GLU A 9 -15.32 11.44 8.71
C GLU A 9 -15.58 9.96 9.00
N ASP A 10 -15.33 9.11 8.00
CA ASP A 10 -15.35 7.66 8.13
C ASP A 10 -14.44 7.21 9.29
N ALA A 11 -14.83 6.12 9.98
CA ALA A 11 -14.11 5.66 11.16
C ALA A 11 -12.61 5.47 10.84
N HIS A 12 -11.76 6.12 11.63
CA HIS A 12 -10.35 6.35 11.26
C HIS A 12 -9.33 5.82 12.25
N ARG A 13 -9.73 4.95 13.19
CA ARG A 13 -8.77 4.18 14.01
C ARG A 13 -7.81 3.39 13.09
N PRO A 14 -6.49 3.54 13.19
CA PRO A 14 -5.73 3.96 14.37
C PRO A 14 -5.32 5.45 14.45
N VAL A 15 -5.67 6.30 13.49
CA VAL A 15 -5.23 7.71 13.50
C VAL A 15 -6.21 8.62 14.23
N ASP A 16 -5.70 9.74 14.76
CA ASP A 16 -6.50 10.80 15.37
C ASP A 16 -7.17 11.72 14.32
N CYS A 17 -8.17 12.49 14.74
CA CYS A 17 -8.89 13.42 13.88
C CYS A 17 -7.99 14.50 13.25
N GLY A 18 -6.92 14.92 13.93
CA GLY A 18 -5.97 15.89 13.41
C GLY A 18 -5.18 15.35 12.23
N THR A 19 -4.71 14.11 12.31
CA THR A 19 -4.07 13.41 11.19
C THR A 19 -5.03 13.27 10.00
N VAL A 20 -6.28 12.89 10.25
CA VAL A 20 -7.33 12.83 9.21
C VAL A 20 -7.52 14.18 8.54
N SER A 21 -7.74 15.24 9.33
CA SER A 21 -8.00 16.58 8.82
C SER A 21 -6.85 17.09 7.95
N LYS A 22 -5.59 16.86 8.37
CA LYS A 22 -4.40 17.18 7.56
C LYS A 22 -4.37 16.40 6.25
N TRP A 23 -4.67 15.10 6.28
CA TRP A 23 -4.68 14.24 5.10
C TRP A 23 -5.77 14.65 4.10
N ILE A 24 -7.01 14.83 4.57
CA ILE A 24 -8.13 15.24 3.72
C ILE A 24 -7.89 16.63 3.13
N LEU A 25 -7.41 17.59 3.94
CA LEU A 25 -7.05 18.92 3.45
C LEU A 25 -6.00 18.84 2.34
N LYS A 26 -4.93 18.07 2.55
CA LYS A 26 -3.87 17.83 1.56
C LYS A 26 -4.40 17.23 0.25
N ASN A 27 -5.32 16.28 0.35
CA ASN A 27 -5.93 15.63 -0.82
C ASN A 27 -6.91 16.58 -1.55
N SER A 28 -7.47 17.57 -0.86
CA SER A 28 -8.40 18.56 -1.44
C SER A 28 -7.71 19.78 -2.04
N SER A 29 -6.49 20.09 -1.59
CA SER A 29 -5.72 21.23 -2.12
C SER A 29 -5.09 20.88 -3.47
N GLU A 30 -5.34 21.71 -4.50
CA GLU A 30 -4.74 21.64 -5.85
C GLU A 30 -3.18 21.70 -5.88
N SER A 31 -2.53 21.77 -4.71
CA SER A 31 -1.09 21.93 -4.55
C SER A 31 -0.25 20.82 -5.22
N GLU A 32 -0.80 19.60 -5.33
CA GLU A 32 -0.13 18.45 -5.96
C GLU A 32 -0.01 18.62 -7.49
N ASN A 33 -0.99 19.23 -8.16
CA ASN A 33 -0.89 19.60 -9.58
C ASN A 33 0.23 20.64 -9.80
N THR A 34 0.37 21.61 -8.90
CA THR A 34 1.48 22.59 -8.94
C THR A 34 2.85 21.95 -8.71
N ASN A 35 2.96 20.98 -7.80
CA ASN A 35 4.21 20.26 -7.55
C ASN A 35 4.60 19.38 -8.74
N TRP A 36 3.63 18.72 -9.39
CA TRP A 36 3.86 17.96 -10.62
C TRP A 36 4.37 18.83 -11.76
N ILE A 37 3.75 20.01 -11.93
CA ILE A 37 4.20 21.03 -12.90
C ILE A 37 5.64 21.46 -12.58
N LEU A 38 5.96 21.78 -11.33
CA LEU A 38 7.30 22.24 -10.94
C LEU A 38 8.38 21.14 -11.05
N ALA A 39 8.02 19.88 -10.84
CA ALA A 39 8.94 18.74 -10.91
C ALA A 39 9.28 18.32 -12.35
N ASN A 40 8.34 18.46 -13.29
CA ASN A 40 8.47 17.92 -14.66
C ASN A 40 8.59 18.99 -15.76
N SER A 41 8.52 20.28 -15.42
CA SER A 41 8.53 21.36 -16.40
C SER A 41 9.43 22.53 -16.02
N LYS A 42 9.90 23.29 -17.00
CA LYS A 42 10.55 24.60 -16.79
C LYS A 42 9.63 25.72 -17.32
N PRO A 43 9.61 26.90 -16.68
CA PRO A 43 8.82 28.01 -17.17
C PRO A 43 9.40 28.58 -18.46
N CYS A 44 8.55 28.89 -19.44
CA CYS A 44 8.94 29.64 -20.63
C CYS A 44 9.58 30.97 -20.21
N PRO A 45 10.78 31.34 -20.70
CA PRO A 45 11.43 32.59 -20.33
C PRO A 45 10.61 33.84 -20.69
N LYS A 46 9.81 33.77 -21.77
CA LYS A 46 8.97 34.87 -22.29
C LYS A 46 7.60 34.99 -21.59
N CYS A 47 6.86 33.89 -21.46
CA CYS A 47 5.47 33.94 -20.95
C CYS A 47 5.24 33.22 -19.61
N LYS A 48 6.29 32.61 -19.04
CA LYS A 48 6.27 31.84 -17.79
C LYS A 48 5.37 30.60 -17.76
N ARG A 49 4.67 30.27 -18.85
CA ARG A 49 3.92 29.02 -18.97
C ARG A 49 4.86 27.82 -18.76
N PRO A 50 4.47 26.81 -17.97
CA PRO A 50 5.30 25.61 -17.77
C PRO A 50 5.41 24.79 -19.07
N ILE A 51 6.62 24.28 -19.36
CA ILE A 51 6.94 23.49 -20.55
C ILE A 51 7.68 22.22 -20.13
N GLU A 52 7.12 21.06 -20.47
CA GLU A 52 7.75 19.75 -20.28
C GLU A 52 8.85 19.50 -21.32
N LYS A 53 9.91 18.79 -20.91
CA LYS A 53 11.01 18.44 -21.81
C LYS A 53 10.54 17.38 -22.80
N ASN A 54 10.68 17.64 -24.11
CA ASN A 54 10.53 16.58 -25.10
C ASN A 54 11.75 15.62 -25.06
N LEU A 55 11.56 14.37 -25.48
CA LEU A 55 12.48 13.22 -25.33
C LEU A 55 13.83 13.39 -26.10
N GLY A 56 14.66 14.36 -25.72
CA GLY A 56 16.08 14.43 -26.10
C GLY A 56 16.57 15.75 -26.74
N CYS A 57 15.70 16.68 -27.13
CA CYS A 57 16.12 17.93 -27.79
C CYS A 57 16.40 19.05 -26.77
N MET A 58 17.47 19.84 -26.96
CA MET A 58 17.73 21.04 -26.14
C MET A 58 17.02 22.29 -26.67
N HIS A 59 16.49 22.24 -27.90
CA HIS A 59 15.68 23.28 -28.50
C HIS A 59 14.21 23.09 -28.13
N MET A 60 13.67 23.99 -27.31
CA MET A 60 12.27 24.00 -26.91
C MET A 60 11.51 25.11 -27.60
N THR A 61 10.28 24.82 -28.02
CA THR A 61 9.34 25.82 -28.55
C THR A 61 8.12 25.88 -27.64
N CYS A 62 7.82 27.06 -27.09
CA CYS A 62 6.62 27.25 -26.28
C CYS A 62 5.35 27.06 -27.13
N THR A 63 4.33 26.42 -26.57
CA THR A 63 3.04 26.24 -27.25
C THR A 63 2.35 27.57 -27.56
N PRO A 64 1.50 27.64 -28.61
CA PRO A 64 0.71 28.83 -28.93
C PRO A 64 -0.10 29.35 -27.72
N PRO A 65 -0.27 30.68 -27.59
CA PRO A 65 0.07 31.72 -28.56
C PRO A 65 1.53 32.21 -28.49
N CYS A 66 2.36 31.72 -27.56
CA CYS A 66 3.67 32.31 -27.29
C CYS A 66 4.73 31.98 -28.36
N LYS A 67 4.83 30.72 -28.80
CA LYS A 67 5.74 30.24 -29.86
C LYS A 67 7.23 30.60 -29.66
N PHE A 68 7.64 30.99 -28.45
CA PHE A 68 9.02 31.37 -28.17
C PHE A 68 9.93 30.15 -28.19
N GLU A 69 11.01 30.24 -28.93
CA GLU A 69 12.04 29.20 -29.05
C GLU A 69 13.21 29.51 -28.12
N PHE A 70 13.61 28.53 -27.31
CA PHE A 70 14.64 28.71 -26.29
C PHE A 70 15.45 27.44 -26.04
N CYS A 71 16.63 27.62 -25.45
CA CYS A 71 17.49 26.52 -25.01
C CYS A 71 17.02 25.99 -23.64
N TRP A 72 16.81 24.68 -23.52
CA TRP A 72 16.38 24.02 -22.28
C TRP A 72 17.38 24.19 -21.12
N LEU A 73 18.68 24.29 -21.43
CA LEU A 73 19.74 24.40 -20.42
C LEU A 73 19.77 25.80 -19.79
N CYS A 74 19.93 26.84 -20.60
CA CYS A 74 20.15 28.22 -20.12
C CYS A 74 18.90 29.09 -20.10
N LEU A 75 17.77 28.62 -20.65
CA LEU A 75 16.52 29.39 -20.84
C LEU A 75 16.67 30.67 -21.68
N GLY A 76 17.78 30.82 -22.42
CA GLY A 76 18.01 31.90 -23.38
C GLY A 76 17.32 31.66 -24.73
N ALA A 77 17.15 32.71 -25.54
CA ALA A 77 16.54 32.61 -26.86
C ALA A 77 17.32 31.65 -27.77
N TRP A 78 16.62 30.78 -28.51
CA TRP A 78 17.30 29.81 -29.38
C TRP A 78 18.06 30.48 -30.52
N SER A 79 17.57 31.62 -31.02
CA SER A 79 18.25 32.43 -32.05
C SER A 79 19.68 32.84 -31.66
N ASP A 80 20.00 32.91 -30.36
CA ASP A 80 21.33 33.26 -29.88
C ASP A 80 22.33 32.08 -29.97
N HIS A 81 21.86 30.87 -30.28
CA HIS A 81 22.61 29.60 -30.24
C HIS A 81 23.05 29.07 -31.63
N GLY A 82 23.40 29.96 -32.56
CA GLY A 82 23.81 29.61 -33.93
C GLY A 82 25.31 29.35 -34.12
N SER A 83 25.68 28.70 -35.23
CA SER A 83 27.08 28.43 -35.63
C SER A 83 27.93 29.69 -35.80
N SER A 84 27.30 30.84 -36.05
CA SER A 84 27.92 32.16 -36.23
C SER A 84 28.02 33.01 -34.96
N THR A 85 27.39 32.61 -33.85
CA THR A 85 27.42 33.33 -32.55
C THR A 85 28.16 32.57 -31.44
N GLY A 86 28.94 31.55 -31.79
CA GLY A 86 29.78 30.78 -30.87
C GLY A 86 29.29 29.36 -30.55
N GLY A 87 28.27 28.84 -31.23
CA GLY A 87 27.85 27.44 -31.09
C GLY A 87 27.54 27.02 -29.63
N TYR A 88 27.86 25.77 -29.27
CA TYR A 88 27.66 25.20 -27.93
C TYR A 88 28.40 25.99 -26.82
N ASP A 89 29.38 26.83 -27.17
CA ASP A 89 30.15 27.69 -26.24
C ASP A 89 29.36 28.92 -25.75
N ALA A 90 28.25 29.29 -26.42
CA ALA A 90 27.33 30.32 -25.94
C ALA A 90 26.57 29.90 -24.66
N CYS A 91 26.56 28.60 -24.35
CA CYS A 91 26.02 28.04 -23.11
C CYS A 91 26.97 28.21 -21.92
N ASN A 92 28.19 28.75 -22.08
CA ASN A 92 29.11 29.03 -20.95
C ASN A 92 28.55 30.02 -19.90
N ARG A 93 27.43 30.70 -20.18
CA ARG A 93 26.62 31.41 -19.17
C ARG A 93 25.96 30.47 -18.16
N TYR A 94 25.59 29.24 -18.56
CA TYR A 94 25.08 28.18 -17.69
C TYR A 94 26.16 27.72 -16.70
N GLU A 95 27.40 27.51 -17.16
CA GLU A 95 28.51 27.20 -16.26
C GLU A 95 28.80 28.34 -15.28
N ASN A 96 28.73 29.59 -15.73
CA ASN A 96 28.86 30.76 -14.84
C ASN A 96 27.73 30.86 -13.80
N SER A 97 26.47 30.54 -14.14
CA SER A 97 25.35 30.48 -13.19
C SER A 97 25.42 29.27 -12.24
N LYS A 98 26.03 28.16 -12.68
CA LYS A 98 26.35 26.99 -11.86
C LYS A 98 27.47 27.30 -10.85
N LEU A 99 28.49 28.06 -11.27
CA LEU A 99 29.59 28.54 -10.43
C LEU A 99 29.14 29.61 -9.42
N LYS A 100 28.08 30.37 -9.73
CA LYS A 100 27.45 31.35 -8.82
C LYS A 100 26.49 30.75 -7.79
N GLY A 101 26.23 29.44 -7.82
CA GLY A 101 25.40 28.74 -6.81
C GLY A 101 23.88 28.86 -6.97
N ASP A 102 23.38 29.79 -7.79
CA ASP A 102 21.94 29.99 -8.00
C ASP A 102 21.23 28.81 -8.70
N TYR A 103 21.96 28.08 -9.56
CA TYR A 103 21.39 26.96 -10.31
C TYR A 103 21.26 25.68 -9.46
N ASP A 104 22.19 25.45 -8.54
CA ASP A 104 22.19 24.31 -7.60
C ASP A 104 20.97 24.35 -6.68
N GLU A 105 20.60 25.53 -6.18
CA GLU A 105 19.44 25.71 -5.31
C GLU A 105 18.11 25.46 -6.05
N THR A 106 17.97 25.90 -7.30
CA THR A 106 16.73 25.67 -8.07
C THR A 106 16.54 24.21 -8.49
N GLU A 107 17.63 23.49 -8.79
CA GLU A 107 17.58 22.07 -9.14
C GLU A 107 17.34 21.22 -7.90
N LYS A 108 17.98 21.53 -6.77
CA LYS A 108 17.65 20.96 -5.45
C LYS A 108 16.18 21.17 -5.08
N ARG A 109 15.62 22.36 -5.32
CA ARG A 109 14.19 22.62 -5.09
C ARG A 109 13.28 21.78 -5.98
N ARG A 110 13.61 21.59 -7.26
CA ARG A 110 12.85 20.70 -8.14
C ARG A 110 12.95 19.24 -7.71
N GLU A 111 14.14 18.79 -7.34
CA GLU A 111 14.37 17.43 -6.85
C GLU A 111 13.64 17.19 -5.52
N MET A 112 13.67 18.14 -4.58
CA MET A 112 12.87 18.08 -3.35
C MET A 112 11.37 18.06 -3.64
N ALA A 113 10.88 18.93 -4.54
CA ALA A 113 9.47 18.93 -4.94
C ALA A 113 9.05 17.60 -5.58
N LYS A 114 9.91 17.01 -6.41
CA LYS A 114 9.72 15.70 -7.02
C LYS A 114 9.67 14.58 -5.96
N ASN A 115 10.62 14.54 -5.04
CA ASN A 115 10.64 13.55 -3.95
C ASN A 115 9.42 13.68 -3.04
N LEU A 116 8.97 14.90 -2.73
CA LEU A 116 7.75 15.13 -1.96
C LEU A 116 6.49 14.65 -2.69
N LEU A 117 6.43 14.88 -4.00
CA LEU A 117 5.33 14.42 -4.87
C LEU A 117 5.30 12.91 -5.00
N GLU A 118 6.46 12.27 -5.23
CA GLU A 118 6.58 10.81 -5.30
C GLU A 118 6.18 10.16 -3.96
N ARG A 119 6.63 10.75 -2.84
CA ARG A 119 6.20 10.33 -1.51
C ARG A 119 4.69 10.46 -1.36
N TYR A 120 4.10 11.61 -1.68
CA TYR A 120 2.65 11.77 -1.60
C TYR A 120 1.90 10.75 -2.47
N THR A 121 2.30 10.60 -3.73
CA THR A 121 1.68 9.69 -4.71
C THR A 121 1.68 8.26 -4.16
N HIS A 122 2.81 7.80 -3.62
CA HIS A 122 2.93 6.48 -3.02
C HIS A 122 1.88 6.20 -1.92
N TYR A 123 1.70 7.15 -0.99
CA TYR A 123 0.76 6.99 0.12
C TYR A 123 -0.69 7.23 -0.31
N TYR A 124 -0.93 8.19 -1.22
CA TYR A 124 -2.25 8.50 -1.74
C TYR A 124 -2.85 7.34 -2.53
N GLU A 125 -2.10 6.75 -3.47
CA GLU A 125 -2.58 5.62 -4.28
C GLU A 125 -3.00 4.44 -3.41
N ARG A 126 -2.25 4.15 -2.34
CA ARG A 126 -2.54 3.05 -1.43
C ARG A 126 -3.71 3.34 -0.49
N TRP A 127 -3.85 4.59 -0.03
CA TRP A 127 -5.02 5.07 0.70
C TRP A 127 -6.30 4.94 -0.15
N ALA A 128 -6.25 5.43 -1.39
CA ALA A 128 -7.38 5.40 -2.32
C ALA A 128 -7.73 3.97 -2.76
N SER A 129 -6.70 3.15 -3.04
CA SER A 129 -6.87 1.74 -3.38
C SER A 129 -7.57 0.97 -2.26
N ASN A 130 -7.14 1.12 -1.00
CA ASN A 130 -7.81 0.46 0.12
C ASN A 130 -9.26 0.93 0.32
N GLN A 131 -9.56 2.20 0.05
CA GLN A 131 -10.94 2.70 0.06
C GLN A 131 -11.79 2.02 -1.03
N SER A 132 -11.27 1.93 -2.26
CA SER A 132 -11.94 1.27 -3.38
C SER A 132 -12.13 -0.23 -3.12
N SER A 133 -11.08 -0.93 -2.69
CA SER A 133 -11.16 -2.35 -2.32
C SER A 133 -12.14 -2.61 -1.18
N ARG A 134 -12.26 -1.70 -0.21
CA ARG A 134 -13.29 -1.80 0.85
C ARG A 134 -14.70 -1.67 0.28
N GLN A 135 -14.93 -0.74 -0.64
CA GLN A 135 -16.25 -0.59 -1.27
C GLN A 135 -16.64 -1.84 -2.06
N LYS A 136 -15.69 -2.42 -2.81
CA LYS A 136 -15.90 -3.71 -3.47
C LYS A 136 -16.22 -4.81 -2.46
N ALA A 137 -15.41 -4.97 -1.42
CA ALA A 137 -15.65 -5.99 -0.38
C ALA A 137 -16.99 -5.82 0.36
N LEU A 138 -17.51 -4.59 0.50
CA LEU A 138 -18.85 -4.35 1.02
C LEU A 138 -19.95 -4.83 0.06
N ALA A 139 -19.77 -4.61 -1.25
CA ALA A 139 -20.69 -5.11 -2.26
C ALA A 139 -20.66 -6.65 -2.32
N ASP A 140 -19.47 -7.25 -2.28
CA ASP A 140 -19.27 -8.70 -2.25
C ASP A 140 -19.87 -9.30 -0.97
N LEU A 141 -19.68 -8.67 0.20
CA LEU A 141 -20.31 -9.08 1.46
C LEU A 141 -21.85 -9.05 1.35
N HIS A 142 -22.41 -8.00 0.77
CA HIS A 142 -23.86 -7.90 0.60
C HIS A 142 -24.38 -9.02 -0.33
N GLN A 143 -23.69 -9.28 -1.45
CA GLN A 143 -24.02 -10.38 -2.36
C GLN A 143 -23.89 -11.75 -1.64
N MET A 144 -22.88 -11.89 -0.79
CA MET A 144 -22.69 -13.09 0.01
C MET A 144 -23.85 -13.35 0.97
N GLN A 145 -24.29 -12.31 1.68
CA GLN A 145 -25.39 -12.40 2.65
C GLN A 145 -26.75 -12.64 1.98
N THR A 146 -26.98 -12.08 0.79
CA THR A 146 -28.30 -12.08 0.15
C THR A 146 -28.52 -13.22 -0.83
N VAL A 147 -27.45 -13.76 -1.43
CA VAL A 147 -27.57 -14.75 -2.51
C VAL A 147 -26.76 -16.01 -2.21
N HIS A 148 -25.48 -15.86 -1.84
CA HIS A 148 -24.57 -17.00 -1.82
C HIS A 148 -24.69 -17.88 -0.58
N ILE A 149 -25.04 -17.31 0.58
CA ILE A 149 -25.26 -18.12 1.79
C ILE A 149 -26.43 -19.10 1.60
N GLU A 150 -27.54 -18.65 1.00
CA GLU A 150 -28.68 -19.54 0.73
C GLU A 150 -28.29 -20.66 -0.25
N LYS A 151 -27.55 -20.33 -1.31
CA LYS A 151 -27.03 -21.34 -2.25
C LYS A 151 -26.10 -22.35 -1.59
N LEU A 152 -25.20 -21.89 -0.72
CA LEU A 152 -24.29 -22.78 0.02
C LEU A 152 -25.03 -23.66 1.01
N ARG A 153 -26.06 -23.12 1.68
CA ARG A 153 -26.92 -23.88 2.59
C ARG A 153 -27.52 -25.08 1.87
N ASP A 154 -28.06 -24.86 0.68
CA ASP A 154 -28.72 -25.89 -0.13
C ASP A 154 -27.71 -26.87 -0.72
N ALA A 155 -26.60 -26.39 -1.31
CA ALA A 155 -25.58 -27.23 -1.94
C ALA A 155 -24.78 -28.08 -0.94
N GLN A 156 -24.49 -27.57 0.26
CA GLN A 156 -23.68 -28.27 1.26
C GLN A 156 -24.52 -28.94 2.36
N CYS A 157 -25.85 -28.85 2.29
CA CYS A 157 -26.78 -29.36 3.29
C CYS A 157 -26.43 -28.88 4.72
N GLN A 158 -25.99 -27.63 4.87
CA GLN A 158 -25.59 -27.04 6.15
C GLN A 158 -26.67 -26.11 6.69
N ALA A 159 -26.79 -25.98 8.02
CA ALA A 159 -27.63 -24.95 8.61
C ALA A 159 -26.98 -23.56 8.42
N GLU A 160 -27.80 -22.51 8.29
CA GLU A 160 -27.30 -21.14 8.09
C GLU A 160 -26.38 -20.67 9.22
N ALA A 161 -26.62 -21.13 10.45
CA ALA A 161 -25.76 -20.84 11.60
C ALA A 161 -24.32 -21.36 11.43
N GLU A 162 -24.15 -22.48 10.71
CA GLU A 162 -22.85 -23.09 10.43
C GLU A 162 -22.06 -22.33 9.34
N LEU A 163 -22.70 -21.40 8.63
CA LEU A 163 -22.10 -20.61 7.55
C LEU A 163 -21.66 -19.20 7.99
N LYS A 164 -21.91 -18.81 9.24
CA LYS A 164 -21.57 -17.47 9.78
C LYS A 164 -20.10 -17.08 9.63
N PHE A 165 -19.19 -18.06 9.64
CA PHE A 165 -17.75 -17.85 9.48
C PHE A 165 -17.41 -17.13 8.16
N ILE A 166 -18.23 -17.30 7.12
CA ILE A 166 -18.04 -16.63 5.82
C ILE A 166 -18.35 -15.13 5.96
N THR A 167 -19.46 -14.78 6.60
CA THR A 167 -19.81 -13.38 6.87
C THR A 167 -18.78 -12.72 7.78
N GLU A 168 -18.30 -13.43 8.81
CA GLU A 168 -17.25 -12.94 9.71
C GLU A 168 -15.94 -12.65 8.97
N ALA A 169 -15.54 -13.51 8.04
CA ALA A 169 -14.36 -13.30 7.20
C ALA A 169 -14.49 -12.01 6.35
N TRP A 170 -15.62 -11.82 5.67
CA TRP A 170 -15.87 -10.62 4.86
C TRP A 170 -15.94 -9.34 5.69
N LEU A 171 -16.59 -9.37 6.86
CA LEU A 171 -16.58 -8.24 7.79
C LEU A 171 -15.15 -7.90 8.25
N GLN A 172 -14.33 -8.92 8.51
CA GLN A 172 -12.93 -8.73 8.86
C GLN A 172 -12.14 -8.11 7.70
N ILE A 173 -12.34 -8.56 6.46
CA ILE A 173 -11.71 -7.97 5.26
C ILE A 173 -12.08 -6.48 5.13
N VAL A 174 -13.37 -6.14 5.24
CA VAL A 174 -13.86 -4.76 5.16
C VAL A 174 -13.21 -3.87 6.23
N GLU A 175 -13.11 -4.37 7.47
CA GLU A 175 -12.49 -3.64 8.57
C GLU A 175 -10.97 -3.49 8.38
N CYS A 176 -10.29 -4.53 7.90
CA CYS A 176 -8.88 -4.49 7.57
C CYS A 176 -8.56 -3.44 6.50
N ARG A 177 -9.34 -3.38 5.41
CA ARG A 177 -9.18 -2.36 4.36
C ARG A 177 -9.39 -0.95 4.90
N ARG A 178 -10.35 -0.75 5.81
CA ARG A 178 -10.52 0.53 6.53
C ARG A 178 -9.28 0.89 7.31
N VAL A 179 -8.73 -0.03 8.10
CA VAL A 179 -7.52 0.22 8.90
C VAL A 179 -6.33 0.56 8.01
N LEU A 180 -6.07 -0.23 6.95
CA LEU A 180 -4.96 0.00 6.03
C LEU A 180 -5.03 1.36 5.33
N LYS A 181 -6.22 1.77 4.88
CA LYS A 181 -6.43 3.12 4.35
C LYS A 181 -5.83 4.16 5.31
N TRP A 182 -6.16 4.08 6.60
CA TRP A 182 -5.68 5.04 7.58
C TRP A 182 -4.24 4.84 8.04
N THR A 183 -3.68 3.63 7.93
CA THR A 183 -2.24 3.42 8.20
C THR A 183 -1.37 4.09 7.14
N TYR A 184 -1.82 4.23 5.90
CA TYR A 184 -1.10 5.01 4.88
C TYR A 184 -1.10 6.51 5.18
N ALA A 185 -2.19 7.06 5.72
CA ALA A 185 -2.19 8.45 6.21
C ALA A 185 -1.23 8.61 7.40
N TYR A 186 -1.20 7.64 8.33
CA TYR A 186 -0.23 7.61 9.43
C TYR A 186 1.22 7.61 8.93
N GLY A 187 1.56 6.66 8.04
CA GLY A 187 2.92 6.50 7.52
C GLY A 187 3.41 7.72 6.74
N TYR A 188 2.52 8.46 6.07
CA TYR A 188 2.89 9.71 5.41
C TYR A 188 3.37 10.78 6.41
N TYR A 189 2.71 10.90 7.57
CA TYR A 189 3.04 11.88 8.59
C TYR A 189 4.06 11.39 9.63
N LEU A 190 4.50 10.13 9.55
CA LEU A 190 5.59 9.62 10.35
C LEU A 190 6.89 10.36 10.01
N ALA A 191 7.63 10.78 11.04
CA ALA A 191 8.81 11.62 10.87
C ALA A 191 9.97 10.85 10.22
N GLU A 192 10.61 11.44 9.20
CA GLU A 192 11.64 10.75 8.42
C GLU A 192 12.89 10.36 9.23
N HIS A 193 13.19 11.13 10.28
CA HIS A 193 14.35 10.88 11.14
C HIS A 193 14.12 9.73 12.15
N GLU A 194 12.87 9.30 12.37
CA GLU A 194 12.53 8.19 13.26
C GLU A 194 12.67 6.84 12.54
N HIS A 195 13.86 6.55 12.01
CA HIS A 195 14.12 5.38 11.15
C HIS A 195 13.66 4.05 11.75
N ALA A 196 13.92 3.83 13.04
CA ALA A 196 13.56 2.57 13.70
C ALA A 196 12.03 2.40 13.85
N LYS A 197 11.30 3.48 14.14
CA LYS A 197 9.83 3.48 14.13
C LYS A 197 9.27 3.23 12.75
N LYS A 198 9.86 3.86 11.72
CA LYS A 198 9.46 3.63 10.33
C LYS A 198 9.64 2.18 9.91
N GLN A 199 10.79 1.57 10.19
CA GLN A 199 11.03 0.16 9.89
C GLN A 199 10.07 -0.77 10.63
N PHE A 200 9.81 -0.51 11.91
CA PHE A 200 8.87 -1.31 12.69
C PHE A 200 7.43 -1.17 12.18
N PHE A 201 7.01 0.05 11.84
CA PHE A 201 5.72 0.33 11.20
C PHE A 201 5.57 -0.43 9.88
N GLU A 202 6.54 -0.32 8.97
CA GLU A 202 6.53 -0.98 7.66
C GLU A 202 6.48 -2.50 7.80
N TYR A 203 7.20 -3.07 8.77
CA TYR A 203 7.14 -4.50 9.08
C TYR A 203 5.73 -4.92 9.54
N LEU A 204 5.15 -4.24 10.53
CA LEU A 204 3.80 -4.56 11.03
C LEU A 204 2.73 -4.39 9.94
N GLN A 205 2.85 -3.34 9.13
CA GLN A 205 1.94 -3.08 8.02
C GLN A 205 2.04 -4.19 6.97
N GLY A 206 3.26 -4.58 6.58
CA GLY A 206 3.49 -5.64 5.60
C GLY A 206 2.94 -7.00 6.03
N GLU A 207 3.12 -7.39 7.30
CA GLU A 207 2.56 -8.63 7.85
C GLU A 207 1.02 -8.62 7.83
N ALA A 208 0.41 -7.48 8.19
CA ALA A 208 -1.04 -7.31 8.16
C ALA A 208 -1.60 -7.36 6.72
N GLU A 209 -0.94 -6.71 5.76
CA GLU A 209 -1.32 -6.72 4.34
C GLU A 209 -1.24 -8.11 3.74
N SER A 210 -0.12 -8.81 3.95
CA SER A 210 0.07 -10.18 3.48
C SER A 210 -1.01 -11.12 4.02
N SER A 211 -1.33 -11.00 5.32
CA SER A 211 -2.39 -11.79 5.93
C SER A 211 -3.78 -11.45 5.35
N LEU A 212 -4.07 -10.16 5.11
CA LEU A 212 -5.32 -9.72 4.50
C LEU A 212 -5.51 -10.28 3.09
N GLU A 213 -4.48 -10.20 2.23
CA GLU A 213 -4.61 -10.70 0.85
C GLU A 213 -4.87 -12.21 0.83
N ARG A 214 -4.22 -12.99 1.72
CA ARG A 214 -4.47 -14.43 1.86
C ARG A 214 -5.91 -14.72 2.30
N LEU A 215 -6.41 -13.99 3.30
CA LEU A 215 -7.80 -14.12 3.75
C LEU A 215 -8.78 -13.77 2.62
N HIS A 216 -8.54 -12.65 1.92
CA HIS A 216 -9.40 -12.18 0.85
C HIS A 216 -9.42 -13.14 -0.34
N GLN A 217 -8.27 -13.68 -0.75
CA GLN A 217 -8.19 -14.69 -1.79
C GLN A 217 -8.98 -15.96 -1.43
N CYS A 218 -8.86 -16.44 -0.18
CA CYS A 218 -9.61 -17.60 0.29
C CYS A 218 -11.13 -17.34 0.25
N ALA A 219 -11.56 -16.17 0.73
CA ALA A 219 -12.97 -15.78 0.75
C ALA A 219 -13.56 -15.55 -0.66
N GLU A 220 -12.78 -14.98 -1.59
CA GLU A 220 -13.26 -14.61 -2.93
C GLU A 220 -13.15 -15.74 -3.95
N LYS A 221 -12.03 -16.48 -3.96
CA LYS A 221 -11.70 -17.46 -5.01
C LYS A 221 -11.96 -18.89 -4.59
N GLU A 222 -11.45 -19.30 -3.44
CA GLU A 222 -11.58 -20.71 -3.00
C GLU A 222 -13.03 -21.07 -2.67
N LEU A 223 -13.81 -20.11 -2.16
CA LEU A 223 -15.24 -20.30 -1.89
C LEU A 223 -16.05 -20.64 -3.15
N GLN A 224 -15.65 -20.14 -4.33
CA GLN A 224 -16.41 -20.30 -5.58
C GLN A 224 -16.54 -21.75 -6.01
N VAL A 225 -15.58 -22.60 -5.62
CA VAL A 225 -15.62 -24.03 -5.92
C VAL A 225 -16.87 -24.66 -5.31
N PHE A 226 -17.18 -24.32 -4.05
CA PHE A 226 -18.33 -24.87 -3.32
C PHE A 226 -19.67 -24.24 -3.71
N LEU A 227 -19.63 -23.05 -4.32
CA LEU A 227 -20.83 -22.42 -4.90
C LEU A 227 -21.24 -23.04 -6.24
N SER A 228 -20.31 -23.73 -6.91
CA SER A 228 -20.50 -24.30 -8.25
C SER A 228 -20.81 -25.79 -8.22
N THR A 229 -20.65 -26.46 -7.08
CA THR A 229 -20.91 -27.90 -6.91
C THR A 229 -22.35 -28.16 -6.49
N GLU A 230 -22.99 -29.17 -7.08
CA GLU A 230 -24.36 -29.59 -6.74
C GLU A 230 -24.44 -30.51 -5.52
N ASP A 231 -23.34 -31.22 -5.21
CA ASP A 231 -23.27 -32.17 -4.08
C ASP A 231 -22.42 -31.64 -2.92
N PRO A 232 -22.73 -32.02 -1.65
CA PRO A 232 -21.92 -31.68 -0.50
C PRO A 232 -20.49 -32.22 -0.62
N SER A 233 -19.50 -31.34 -0.45
CA SER A 233 -18.09 -31.71 -0.51
C SER A 233 -17.54 -31.98 0.89
N LYS A 234 -16.80 -33.09 1.04
CA LYS A 234 -16.06 -33.38 2.27
C LYS A 234 -14.98 -32.32 2.56
N GLU A 235 -14.47 -31.67 1.52
CA GLU A 235 -13.46 -30.60 1.61
C GLU A 235 -14.04 -29.28 2.15
N PHE A 236 -15.37 -29.14 2.24
CA PHE A 236 -16.00 -27.92 2.74
C PHE A 236 -15.66 -27.65 4.22
N ASN A 237 -15.50 -28.71 5.03
CA ASN A 237 -15.09 -28.59 6.43
C ASN A 237 -13.63 -28.12 6.57
N ASP A 238 -12.76 -28.57 5.67
CA ASP A 238 -11.37 -28.12 5.62
C ASP A 238 -11.30 -26.64 5.20
N PHE A 239 -12.08 -26.26 4.19
CA PHE A 239 -12.25 -24.87 3.78
C PHE A 239 -12.76 -24.00 4.94
N ARG A 240 -13.78 -24.47 5.66
CA ARG A 240 -14.32 -23.77 6.83
C ARG A 240 -13.25 -23.50 7.89
N SER A 241 -12.49 -24.55 8.25
CA SER A 241 -11.42 -24.46 9.23
C SER A 241 -10.32 -23.49 8.77
N LYS A 242 -9.94 -23.56 7.48
CA LYS A 242 -8.98 -22.66 6.85
C LYS A 242 -9.43 -21.20 6.87
N LEU A 243 -10.66 -20.91 6.44
CA LEU A 243 -11.18 -19.55 6.37
C LEU A 243 -11.33 -18.92 7.76
N ALA A 244 -11.87 -19.68 8.73
CA ALA A 244 -11.97 -19.24 10.11
C ALA A 244 -10.59 -18.99 10.74
N GLY A 245 -9.63 -19.89 10.50
CA GLY A 245 -8.24 -19.74 10.95
C GLY A 245 -7.56 -18.50 10.37
N LEU A 246 -7.65 -18.28 9.05
CA LEU A 246 -7.13 -17.08 8.39
C LEU A 246 -7.78 -15.81 8.97
N THR A 247 -9.09 -15.82 9.17
CA THR A 247 -9.83 -14.68 9.75
C THR A 247 -9.28 -14.32 11.13
N GLY A 248 -9.06 -15.32 12.00
CA GLY A 248 -8.49 -15.11 13.33
C GLY A 248 -7.05 -14.58 13.29
N VAL A 249 -6.21 -15.15 12.43
CA VAL A 249 -4.80 -14.71 12.27
C VAL A 249 -4.74 -13.27 11.74
N THR A 250 -5.50 -12.94 10.70
CA THR A 250 -5.56 -11.57 10.15
C THR A 250 -6.04 -10.57 11.21
N LYS A 251 -7.10 -10.91 11.96
CA LYS A 251 -7.59 -10.08 13.06
C LYS A 251 -6.50 -9.77 14.09
N ASN A 252 -5.66 -10.74 14.43
CA ASN A 252 -4.56 -10.56 15.37
C ASN A 252 -3.47 -9.64 14.82
N PHE A 253 -3.04 -9.80 13.57
CA PHE A 253 -2.09 -8.89 12.94
C PHE A 253 -2.60 -7.44 12.94
N PHE A 254 -3.87 -7.23 12.59
CA PHE A 254 -4.48 -5.90 12.60
C PHE A 254 -4.65 -5.33 14.01
N LYS A 255 -4.97 -6.16 15.01
CA LYS A 255 -5.02 -5.73 16.41
C LYS A 255 -3.63 -5.25 16.88
N ASN A 256 -2.58 -5.99 16.54
CA ASN A 256 -1.21 -5.63 16.90
C ASN A 256 -0.77 -4.35 16.21
N LEU A 257 -1.02 -4.23 14.90
CA LEU A 257 -0.75 -3.02 14.13
C LEU A 257 -1.45 -1.81 14.75
N VAL A 258 -2.77 -1.87 14.94
CA VAL A 258 -3.55 -0.77 15.52
C VAL A 258 -3.03 -0.37 16.89
N SER A 259 -2.73 -1.33 17.77
CA SER A 259 -2.23 -1.05 19.12
C SER A 259 -0.86 -0.38 19.09
N ALA A 260 0.03 -0.83 18.20
CA ALA A 260 1.37 -0.24 18.05
C ALA A 260 1.31 1.22 17.54
N LEU A 261 0.40 1.52 16.60
CA LEU A 261 0.22 2.87 16.07
C LEU A 261 -0.38 3.81 17.12
N GLU A 262 -1.39 3.35 17.88
CA GLU A 262 -2.02 4.12 18.95
C GLU A 262 -1.04 4.45 20.08
N ASN A 263 -0.08 3.57 20.36
CA ASN A 263 0.99 3.78 21.33
C ASN A 263 2.19 4.55 20.75
N GLY A 264 2.11 5.06 19.52
CA GLY A 264 3.19 5.85 18.91
C GLY A 264 4.47 5.06 18.63
N LEU A 265 4.37 3.73 18.46
CA LEU A 265 5.48 2.82 18.17
C LEU A 265 6.58 2.80 19.26
N CYS A 266 6.20 3.01 20.52
CA CYS A 266 7.13 3.05 21.66
C CYS A 266 7.90 1.74 21.92
N ASP A 267 7.43 0.61 21.37
CA ASP A 267 8.09 -0.70 21.50
C ASP A 267 9.50 -0.71 20.89
N VAL A 268 9.77 0.23 19.97
CA VAL A 268 11.09 0.42 19.36
C VAL A 268 12.11 0.96 20.38
N ASP A 269 11.67 1.84 21.30
CA ASP A 269 12.53 2.42 22.33
C ASP A 269 12.88 1.40 23.43
N SER A 270 11.98 0.43 23.65
CA SER A 270 12.15 -0.65 24.63
C SER A 270 13.13 -1.74 24.18
N ASN A 271 13.38 -1.86 22.87
CA ASN A 271 14.27 -2.87 22.27
C ASN A 271 15.77 -2.51 22.31
N GLY A 272 16.14 -1.34 22.83
CA GLY A 272 17.55 -1.05 23.18
C GLY A 272 18.10 -1.90 24.33
N ALA A 273 17.22 -2.58 25.10
CA ALA A 273 17.60 -3.34 26.29
C ALA A 273 17.20 -4.84 26.29
N ALA A 274 16.53 -5.34 25.25
CA ALA A 274 15.89 -6.67 25.28
C ALA A 274 16.14 -7.57 24.05
N THR A 275 17.24 -7.40 23.32
CA THR A 275 17.67 -8.34 22.28
C THR A 275 18.39 -9.55 22.88
N SER A 276 17.64 -10.48 23.48
CA SER A 276 18.16 -11.85 23.76
C SER A 276 17.10 -12.94 23.95
N LYS A 277 15.79 -12.67 23.91
CA LYS A 277 14.76 -13.72 24.12
C LYS A 277 13.89 -14.09 22.91
N ALA A 278 14.00 -13.40 21.78
CA ALA A 278 13.15 -13.68 20.61
C ALA A 278 13.61 -14.88 19.75
N THR A 279 14.78 -15.46 20.01
CA THR A 279 15.32 -16.57 19.19
C THR A 279 14.74 -17.94 19.53
N SER A 280 13.89 -18.06 20.56
CA SER A 280 13.42 -19.36 21.05
C SER A 280 12.08 -19.84 20.48
N LEU A 281 11.33 -19.00 19.76
CA LEU A 281 10.02 -19.37 19.20
C LEU A 281 10.07 -19.86 17.74
N LYS A 282 11.20 -19.68 17.03
CA LYS A 282 11.38 -20.15 15.64
C LYS A 282 11.77 -21.63 15.52
N LYS A 283 12.04 -22.35 16.62
CA LYS A 283 12.46 -23.76 16.60
C LYS A 283 11.34 -24.78 16.83
N MET A 284 10.12 -24.37 17.17
CA MET A 284 9.03 -25.31 17.52
C MET A 284 8.04 -25.61 16.38
N SER A 285 8.13 -24.94 15.22
CA SER A 285 7.15 -25.12 14.13
C SER A 285 7.72 -25.78 12.86
N GLN A 286 8.99 -26.17 12.84
CA GLN A 286 9.62 -26.88 11.70
C GLN A 286 10.07 -28.31 12.01
N GLY A 287 9.98 -28.75 13.27
CA GLY A 287 10.38 -30.10 13.71
C GLY A 287 9.27 -31.15 13.71
N ALA A 288 7.99 -30.75 13.64
CA ALA A 288 6.87 -31.67 13.89
C ALA A 288 6.20 -32.25 12.63
N VAL A 289 6.79 -32.09 11.43
CA VAL A 289 6.20 -32.54 10.16
C VAL A 289 7.10 -33.57 9.44
N ARG A 290 8.15 -34.07 10.09
CA ARG A 290 9.12 -34.99 9.46
C ARG A 290 9.36 -36.32 10.17
N GLU A 291 8.68 -36.60 11.29
CA GLU A 291 8.89 -37.85 12.04
C GLU A 291 7.72 -38.85 12.01
N GLU A 292 6.60 -38.58 11.35
CA GLU A 292 5.44 -39.52 11.31
C GLU A 292 5.28 -40.31 10.00
N VAL A 293 6.30 -40.40 9.14
CA VAL A 293 6.20 -41.15 7.85
C VAL A 293 7.21 -42.32 7.73
N GLU A 294 8.03 -42.59 8.74
CA GLU A 294 9.03 -43.69 8.68
C GLU A 294 8.85 -44.82 9.71
N GLU A 295 7.71 -44.91 10.41
CA GLU A 295 7.48 -45.97 11.42
C GLU A 295 6.32 -46.95 11.09
N GLU A 296 5.89 -47.04 9.83
CA GLU A 296 4.91 -48.06 9.35
C GLU A 296 5.44 -48.92 8.18
N ARG A 297 6.75 -49.19 8.14
CA ARG A 297 7.31 -50.27 7.31
C ARG A 297 8.33 -51.10 8.09
N GLY A 298 7.83 -51.99 8.94
CA GLY A 298 8.69 -53.03 9.50
C GLY A 298 8.08 -53.78 10.66
N GLN A 299 7.01 -54.55 10.44
CA GLN A 299 6.70 -55.77 11.21
C GLN A 299 5.46 -56.47 10.64
N ILE A 300 5.64 -57.31 9.63
CA ILE A 300 4.76 -58.45 9.37
C ILE A 300 5.65 -59.64 9.00
N GLU A 301 6.15 -60.33 10.02
CA GLU A 301 6.49 -61.76 9.94
C GLU A 301 5.93 -62.42 11.19
N LEU A 302 4.80 -63.13 11.04
CA LEU A 302 4.37 -64.17 11.96
C LEU A 302 3.75 -65.31 11.14
N GLN A 303 4.51 -66.41 11.15
CA GLN A 303 4.20 -67.81 10.90
C GLN A 303 2.71 -68.22 10.94
N CYS A 304 2.35 -69.08 9.99
CA CYS A 304 1.26 -70.04 10.13
C CYS A 304 1.81 -71.47 9.90
N PRO A 305 1.52 -72.45 10.76
CA PRO A 305 2.02 -73.82 10.63
C PRO A 305 1.05 -74.75 9.87
N ALA A 306 1.67 -75.76 9.21
CA ALA A 306 1.13 -77.02 8.66
C ALA A 306 -0.01 -76.95 7.63
#